data_AF-A0A9W6MNP2-F1
#
_entry.id   AF-A0A9W6MNP2-F1
#
_cell.length_a   1.000
_cell.length_b   1.000
_cell.length_c   1.000
_cell.angle_alpha   90.00
_cell.angle_beta   90.00
_cell.angle_gamma   90.00
#
_symmetry.space_group_name_H-M   'P 1'
#
loop_
_entity.id
_entity.type
_entity.pdbx_description
1 polymer ?
#
loop_
_entity_poly.entity_id
_entity_poly.type
_entity_poly.pdbx_seq_one_letter_code
_entity_poly.pdbx_strand_id
1 'polypeptide(L)'
;MPRFSPTATALTLLCAPASHALAPPPSIEITVDHRELADPDRLSALQSQIRNAARRVCREYVIGDLLRTYTLHDCIEATTAQAMNQLEALRAAN
;
A
#
# COMPACT_ATOMS: atom_id res chain seq x y z
N MET A 1 -27.43 12.90 -21.22
CA MET A 1 -26.44 13.31 -20.21
C MET A 1 -25.56 12.11 -19.90
N PRO A 2 -24.30 12.04 -20.35
CA PRO A 2 -23.44 10.90 -20.01
C PRO A 2 -22.93 11.05 -18.57
N ARG A 3 -23.12 10.01 -17.76
CA ARG A 3 -22.60 9.90 -16.40
C ARG A 3 -21.09 9.64 -16.47
N PHE A 4 -20.30 10.50 -15.85
CA PHE A 4 -18.87 10.26 -15.63
C PHE A 4 -18.70 9.09 -14.66
N SER A 5 -18.23 7.94 -15.15
CA SER A 5 -17.72 6.87 -14.29
C SER A 5 -16.36 7.32 -13.73
N PRO A 6 -16.16 7.39 -12.40
CA PRO A 6 -14.81 7.51 -11.86
C PRO A 6 -14.06 6.22 -12.21
N THR A 7 -12.95 6.35 -12.94
CA THR A 7 -11.96 5.30 -13.11
C THR A 7 -11.31 5.05 -11.74
N ALA A 8 -11.91 4.13 -10.97
CA ALA A 8 -11.34 3.66 -9.72
C ALA A 8 -10.14 2.77 -10.04
N THR A 9 -8.97 3.11 -9.48
CA THR A 9 -7.76 2.28 -9.58
C THR A 9 -7.58 1.56 -8.26
N ALA A 10 -7.35 0.25 -8.35
CA ALA A 10 -7.01 -0.57 -7.22
C ALA A 10 -5.50 -0.53 -6.97
N LEU A 11 -5.08 -0.07 -5.79
CA LEU A 11 -3.71 -0.18 -5.32
C LEU A 11 -3.60 -1.44 -4.45
N THR A 12 -2.81 -2.43 -4.89
CA THR A 12 -2.58 -3.65 -4.11
C THR A 12 -1.28 -3.48 -3.32
N LEU A 13 -1.36 -3.38 -1.99
CA LEU A 13 -0.17 -3.42 -1.15
C LEU A 13 0.23 -4.88 -0.93
N LEU A 14 1.37 -5.28 -1.48
CA LEU A 14 2.00 -6.56 -1.19
C LEU A 14 3.23 -6.32 -0.33
N CYS A 15 3.32 -7.03 0.80
CA CYS A 15 4.57 -7.17 1.52
C CYS A 15 5.48 -8.09 0.70
N ALA A 16 6.54 -7.54 0.07
CA ALA A 16 7.52 -8.33 -0.65
C ALA A 16 8.33 -9.18 0.36
N PRO A 17 8.26 -10.52 0.32
CA PRO A 17 9.13 -11.36 1.12
C PRO A 17 10.55 -11.24 0.58
N ALA A 18 11.54 -11.06 1.47
CA ALA A 18 12.79 -11.77 1.25
C ALA A 18 12.41 -13.26 1.28
N SER A 19 12.45 -13.89 0.10
CA SER A 19 12.23 -15.31 -0.18
C SER A 19 11.93 -16.17 1.04
N HIS A 20 10.66 -16.57 1.23
CA HIS A 20 10.16 -17.82 1.85
C HIS A 20 8.68 -17.65 2.24
N ALA A 21 7.71 -18.03 1.40
CA ALA A 21 6.35 -18.26 1.87
C ALA A 21 5.56 -19.19 0.93
N LEU A 22 5.04 -20.29 1.49
CA LEU A 22 4.10 -21.25 0.87
C LEU A 22 2.65 -20.72 0.75
N ALA A 23 2.40 -19.45 1.09
CA ALA A 23 1.09 -18.80 0.99
C ALA A 23 1.26 -17.42 0.35
N PRO A 24 0.27 -16.93 -0.43
CA PRO A 24 0.32 -15.57 -0.95
C PRO A 24 0.50 -14.57 0.20
N PRO A 25 1.37 -13.57 0.06
CA PRO A 25 1.59 -12.59 1.12
C PRO A 25 0.27 -11.88 1.45
N PRO A 26 0.02 -11.56 2.74
CA PRO A 26 -1.13 -10.76 3.11
C PRO A 26 -1.12 -9.46 2.29
N SER A 27 -2.29 -9.07 1.79
CA SER A 27 -2.44 -7.86 0.98
C SER A 27 -3.70 -7.11 1.35
N ILE A 28 -3.65 -5.80 1.21
CA ILE A 28 -4.80 -4.91 1.38
C ILE A 28 -4.93 -4.10 0.09
N GLU A 29 -6.14 -4.09 -0.44
CA GLU A 29 -6.49 -3.27 -1.59
C GLU A 29 -6.97 -1.90 -1.10
N ILE A 30 -6.35 -0.83 -1.63
CA ILE A 30 -6.78 0.55 -1.40
C ILE A 30 -7.30 1.08 -2.72
N THR A 31 -8.61 1.35 -2.78
CA THR A 31 -9.21 2.00 -3.94
C THR A 31 -8.89 3.49 -3.92
N VAL A 32 -8.35 4.00 -5.01
CA VAL A 32 -8.00 5.42 -5.17
C VAL A 32 -8.72 5.98 -6.38
N ASP A 33 -9.45 7.09 -6.18
CA ASP A 33 -10.00 7.88 -7.27
C ASP A 33 -8.91 8.78 -7.86
N HIS A 34 -8.77 8.75 -9.19
CA HIS A 34 -7.81 9.54 -9.93
C HIS A 34 -7.90 11.04 -9.64
N ARG A 35 -9.10 11.57 -9.40
CA ARG A 35 -9.30 13.00 -9.11
C ARG A 35 -8.75 13.39 -7.74
N GLU A 36 -8.69 12.44 -6.82
CA GLU A 36 -8.17 12.64 -5.47
C GLU A 36 -6.64 12.59 -5.41
N LEU A 37 -5.97 12.05 -6.43
CA LEU A 37 -4.51 12.02 -6.56
C LEU A 37 -3.88 13.41 -6.85
N ALA A 38 -4.68 14.35 -7.34
CA ALA A 38 -4.24 15.72 -7.63
C ALA A 38 -4.30 16.63 -6.39
N ASP A 39 -5.06 16.25 -5.37
CA ASP A 39 -5.25 17.04 -4.15
C ASP A 39 -4.17 16.71 -3.10
N PRO A 40 -3.32 17.68 -2.68
CA PRO A 40 -2.24 17.44 -1.73
C PRO A 40 -2.74 17.02 -0.33
N ASP A 41 -3.91 17.49 0.11
CA ASP A 41 -4.47 17.12 1.41
C ASP A 41 -4.98 15.67 1.41
N ARG A 42 -5.57 15.25 0.28
CA ARG A 42 -5.96 13.85 0.06
C ARG A 42 -4.76 12.93 -0.03
N LEU A 43 -3.67 13.39 -0.64
CA LEU A 43 -2.43 12.60 -0.77
C LEU A 43 -1.80 12.31 0.60
N SER A 44 -1.78 13.29 1.51
CA SER A 44 -1.33 13.09 2.89
C SER A 44 -2.22 12.10 3.67
N ALA A 45 -3.54 12.21 3.49
CA ALA A 45 -4.49 11.26 4.07
C ALA A 45 -4.28 9.84 3.53
N LEU A 46 -4.01 9.70 2.22
CA LEU A 46 -3.77 8.42 1.57
C LEU A 46 -2.44 7.79 2.02
N GLN A 47 -1.38 8.58 2.17
CA GLN A 47 -0.11 8.12 2.74
C GLN A 47 -0.32 7.56 4.15
N SER A 48 -1.13 8.22 4.97
CA SER A 48 -1.47 7.75 6.32
C SER A 48 -2.27 6.43 6.28
N GLN A 49 -3.19 6.29 5.32
CA GLN A 49 -3.93 5.03 5.10
C GLN A 49 -3.02 3.89 4.65
N ILE A 50 -2.12 4.15 3.69
CA ILE A 50 -1.09 3.22 3.21
C ILE A 50 -0.23 2.72 4.36
N ARG A 51 0.27 3.62 5.21
CA ARG A 51 1.09 3.25 6.37
C ARG A 51 0.33 2.38 7.37
N ASN A 52 -0.95 2.68 7.60
CA ASN A 52 -1.79 1.86 8.48
C ASN A 52 -2.13 0.49 7.87
N ALA A 53 -2.32 0.41 6.55
CA ALA A 53 -2.47 -0.85 5.84
C ALA A 53 -1.19 -1.70 5.93
N ALA A 54 -0.02 -1.09 5.66
CA ALA A 54 1.27 -1.73 5.81
C ALA A 54 1.48 -2.29 7.23
N ARG A 55 1.12 -1.53 8.28
CA ARG A 55 1.17 -2.03 9.67
C ARG A 55 0.32 -3.28 9.90
N ARG A 56 -0.87 -3.39 9.29
CA ARG A 56 -1.75 -4.56 9.44
C ARG A 56 -1.16 -5.78 8.75
N VAL A 57 -0.80 -5.62 7.47
CA VAL A 57 -0.18 -6.67 6.65
C VAL A 57 1.12 -7.16 7.27
N CYS A 58 2.02 -6.25 7.64
CA CYS A 58 3.31 -6.60 8.22
C CYS A 58 3.18 -7.26 9.59
N ARG A 59 2.21 -6.86 10.42
CA ARG A 59 1.97 -7.50 11.72
C ARG A 59 1.57 -8.97 11.59
N GLU A 60 0.78 -9.30 10.58
CA GLU A 60 0.37 -10.67 10.27
C GLU A 60 1.53 -11.47 9.65
N TYR A 61 2.34 -10.82 8.80
CA TYR A 61 3.49 -11.43 8.15
C TYR A 61 4.59 -11.86 9.13
N VAL A 62 4.88 -11.05 10.16
CA VAL A 62 5.95 -11.35 11.14
C VAL A 62 5.51 -12.22 12.32
N ILE A 63 4.31 -12.83 12.28
CA ILE A 63 3.84 -13.74 13.33
C ILE A 63 4.74 -14.99 13.33
N GLY A 64 5.62 -15.09 14.32
CA GLY A 64 6.55 -16.22 14.48
C GLY A 64 8.03 -15.89 14.23
N ASP A 65 8.35 -14.63 13.91
CA ASP A 65 9.73 -14.17 13.73
C ASP A 65 10.41 -13.86 15.09
N LEU A 66 11.67 -14.29 15.26
CA LEU A 66 12.49 -14.00 16.43
C LEU A 66 12.95 -12.52 16.48
N LEU A 67 13.09 -11.88 15.32
CA LEU A 67 13.49 -10.46 15.18
C LEU A 67 12.30 -9.55 14.89
N ARG A 68 11.10 -9.97 15.32
CA ARG A 68 9.80 -9.37 15.01
C ARG A 68 9.75 -7.85 15.01
N THR A 69 10.36 -7.19 15.99
CA THR A 69 10.30 -5.71 16.08
C THR A 69 11.08 -5.04 14.94
N TYR A 70 12.24 -5.57 14.61
CA TYR A 70 13.09 -5.06 13.54
C TYR A 70 12.48 -5.38 12.17
N THR A 71 12.07 -6.64 11.97
CA THR A 71 11.45 -7.06 10.71
C THR A 71 10.09 -6.42 10.47
N LEU A 72 9.34 -6.08 11.53
CA LEU A 72 8.10 -5.32 11.41
C LEU A 72 8.36 -3.89 10.93
N HIS A 73 9.37 -3.21 11.45
CA HIS A 73 9.70 -1.84 11.06
C HIS A 73 10.12 -1.79 9.59
N ASP A 74 11.09 -2.61 9.21
CA ASP A 74 11.60 -2.70 7.84
C ASP A 74 10.48 -3.09 6.85
N CYS A 75 9.60 -4.01 7.25
CA CYS A 75 8.43 -4.37 6.45
C CYS A 75 7.50 -3.17 6.23
N ILE A 76 7.19 -2.40 7.28
CA ILE A 76 6.29 -1.25 7.18
C ILE A 76 6.90 -0.19 6.27
N GLU A 77 8.19 0.10 6.41
CA GLU A 77 8.89 1.09 5.59
C GLU A 77 8.94 0.66 4.12
N ALA A 78 9.38 -0.58 3.85
CA ALA A 78 9.45 -1.10 2.49
C ALA A 78 8.07 -1.13 1.81
N THR A 79 7.05 -1.63 2.50
CA THR A 79 5.68 -1.72 1.97
C THR A 79 5.08 -0.32 1.74
N THR A 80 5.34 0.63 2.64
CA THR A 80 4.91 2.02 2.47
C THR A 80 5.61 2.67 1.27
N ALA A 81 6.92 2.52 1.15
CA ALA A 81 7.69 3.08 0.04
C ALA A 81 7.26 2.50 -1.31
N GLN A 82 7.03 1.18 -1.39
CA GLN A 82 6.51 0.53 -2.58
C GLN A 82 5.14 1.10 -2.99
N ALA A 83 4.21 1.22 -2.04
CA ALA A 83 2.88 1.76 -2.32
C ALA A 83 2.93 3.23 -2.76
N MET A 84 3.80 4.04 -2.15
CA MET A 84 4.01 5.44 -2.57
C MET A 84 4.61 5.54 -3.97
N ASN A 85 5.55 4.67 -4.33
CA ASN A 85 6.11 4.62 -5.69
C ASN A 85 5.05 4.22 -6.73
N GLN A 86 4.17 3.26 -6.40
CA GLN A 86 3.03 2.91 -7.25
C GLN A 86 2.07 4.09 -7.42
N LEU A 87 1.79 4.81 -6.33
CA LEU A 87 0.96 6.01 -6.36
C LEU A 87 1.55 7.11 -7.24
N GLU A 88 2.85 7.34 -7.15
CA GLU A 88 3.57 8.31 -7.98
C GLU A 88 3.57 7.91 -9.47
N ALA A 89 3.77 6.61 -9.76
CA ALA A 89 3.66 6.10 -11.12
C ALA A 89 2.25 6.30 -11.70
N LEU A 90 1.20 6.09 -10.90
CA LEU A 90 -0.18 6.40 -11.29
C LEU A 90 -0.39 7.89 -11.53
N ARG A 91 0.22 8.76 -10.73
CA ARG A 91 0.15 10.22 -10.91
C ARG A 91 0.86 10.68 -12.18
N ALA A 92 2.01 10.11 -12.50
CA ALA A 92 2.80 10.46 -13.68
C ALA A 92 2.22 9.91 -15.00
N ALA A 93 1.40 8.85 -14.93
CA ALA A 93 0.73 8.27 -16.09
C ALA A 93 -0.56 9.01 -16.50
N ASN A 94 -0.99 10.01 -15.73
CA ASN A 94 -2.15 10.87 -16.01
C ASN A 94 -1.72 12.30 -16.35
#